data_AF-A0A0Q6S8E7-F1
#
_entry.id   AF-A0A0Q6S8E7-F1
#
_cell.length_a   1.000
_cell.length_b   1.000
_cell.length_c   1.000
_cell.angle_alpha   90.00
_cell.angle_beta   90.00
_cell.angle_gamma   90.00
#
_symmetry.space_group_name_H-M   'P 1'
#
loop_
_entity.id
_entity.type
_entity.pdbx_description
1 polymer ?
#
loop_
_entity_poly.entity_id
_entity_poly.type
_entity_poly.pdbx_seq_one_letter_code
_entity_poly.pdbx_strand_id
1 'polypeptide(L)'
;MGDYLRIQGMLKEGEAYAGLILGKNGESDYHLVLLADDTSDVSWPAAREWAAAQDGELPTRRELALLFANLRERFDRVWYWSNEPHDTRPQLVWGQNFASGIQTVYGRPFRGHARAIRRIDAG
;
A
#
# COMPACT_ATOMS: atom_id res chain seq x y z
N MET A 1 18.59 14.72 6.31
CA MET A 1 18.45 14.29 7.72
C MET A 1 17.21 14.90 8.41
N GLY A 2 16.83 16.14 8.10
CA GLY A 2 15.69 16.82 8.76
C GLY A 2 14.34 16.14 8.52
N ASP A 3 14.03 15.78 7.28
CA ASP A 3 12.69 15.26 6.95
C ASP A 3 12.45 13.87 7.54
N TYR A 4 13.44 12.98 7.52
CA TYR A 4 13.32 11.66 8.14
C TYR A 4 13.00 11.74 9.64
N LEU A 5 13.70 12.61 10.38
CA LEU A 5 13.46 12.80 11.82
C LEU A 5 12.07 13.38 12.09
N ARG A 6 11.61 14.30 11.23
CA ARG A 6 10.25 14.84 11.29
C ARG A 6 9.21 13.75 11.06
N ILE A 7 9.36 12.94 10.01
CA ILE A 7 8.41 11.85 9.70
C ILE A 7 8.38 10.82 10.83
N GLN A 8 9.53 10.44 11.38
CA GLN A 8 9.61 9.55 12.55
C GLN A 8 8.80 10.09 13.73
N GLY A 9 8.87 11.40 14.01
CA GLY A 9 8.06 12.03 15.06
C GLY A 9 6.55 12.08 14.78
N MET A 10 6.13 11.80 13.55
CA MET A 10 4.71 11.76 13.13
C MET A 10 4.15 10.34 13.07
N LEU A 11 4.96 9.30 13.29
CA LEU A 11 4.49 7.92 13.26
C LEU A 11 3.70 7.60 14.54
N LYS A 12 2.55 6.96 14.37
CA LYS A 12 1.79 6.34 15.46
C LYS A 12 2.39 4.99 15.81
N GLU A 13 1.98 4.43 16.95
CA GLU A 13 2.40 3.09 17.36
C GLU A 13 2.08 2.05 16.27
N GLY A 14 3.06 1.21 15.95
CA GLY A 14 2.94 0.16 14.93
C GLY A 14 3.09 0.64 13.47
N GLU A 15 3.06 1.94 13.20
CA GLU A 15 3.30 2.47 11.85
C GLU A 15 4.77 2.35 11.44
N ALA A 16 5.01 2.24 10.14
CA ALA A 16 6.36 2.18 9.58
C ALA A 16 6.52 3.11 8.38
N TYR A 17 7.59 3.90 8.40
CA TYR A 17 7.95 4.73 7.25
C TYR A 17 8.56 3.88 6.14
N ALA A 18 7.96 3.94 4.94
CA ALA A 18 8.37 3.13 3.80
C ALA A 18 9.38 3.86 2.88
N GLY A 19 9.30 5.19 2.78
CA GLY A 19 10.17 5.97 1.91
C GLY A 19 9.46 7.12 1.18
N LEU A 20 10.22 7.83 0.35
CA LEU A 20 9.72 8.90 -0.51
C LEU A 20 9.27 8.31 -1.85
N ILE A 21 8.14 8.78 -2.37
CA ILE A 21 7.67 8.51 -3.73
C ILE A 21 7.60 9.84 -4.48
N LEU A 22 8.19 9.85 -5.67
CA LEU A 22 8.12 11.01 -6.56
C LEU A 22 6.69 11.21 -7.09
N GLY A 23 6.20 12.44 -7.02
CA GLY A 23 4.95 12.84 -7.64
C GLY A 23 5.00 12.64 -9.16
N LYS A 24 3.83 12.64 -9.81
CA LYS A 24 3.73 12.59 -11.28
C LYS A 24 2.79 13.68 -11.76
N ASN A 25 3.00 14.14 -13.00
CA ASN A 25 2.09 15.09 -13.66
C ASN A 25 1.86 16.40 -12.88
N GLY A 26 2.89 16.88 -12.18
CA GLY A 26 2.82 18.12 -11.38
C GLY A 26 2.32 17.93 -9.94
N GLU A 27 2.01 16.71 -9.52
CA GLU A 27 1.79 16.39 -8.11
C GLU A 27 3.09 16.47 -7.30
N SER A 28 3.00 16.87 -6.03
CA SER A 28 4.12 16.87 -5.10
C SER A 28 4.63 15.45 -4.82
N ASP A 29 5.91 15.37 -4.45
CA ASP A 29 6.45 14.17 -3.84
C ASP A 29 5.78 13.90 -2.49
N TYR A 30 5.78 12.66 -2.04
CA TYR A 30 5.18 12.31 -0.74
C TYR A 30 5.92 11.18 -0.05
N HIS A 31 5.87 11.23 1.28
CA HIS A 31 6.33 10.19 2.17
C HIS A 31 5.24 9.14 2.38
N LEU A 32 5.57 7.88 2.16
CA LEU A 32 4.67 6.75 2.35
C LEU A 32 4.83 6.17 3.76
N VAL A 33 3.72 6.01 4.47
CA VAL A 33 3.65 5.37 5.78
C VAL A 33 2.72 4.16 5.70
N LEU A 34 3.21 3.01 6.17
CA LEU A 34 2.46 1.78 6.37
C LEU A 34 1.74 1.82 7.71
N LEU A 35 0.43 1.58 7.72
CA LEU A 35 -0.36 1.46 8.95
C LEU A 35 -0.11 0.09 9.62
N ALA A 36 -0.37 0.03 10.93
CA ALA A 36 0.00 -1.09 11.78
C ALA A 36 -0.68 -2.40 11.36
N ASP A 37 -1.99 -2.36 11.17
CA ASP A 37 -2.81 -3.55 10.99
C ASP A 37 -2.83 -4.07 9.55
N ASP A 38 -3.31 -5.30 9.41
CA ASP A 38 -3.58 -5.98 8.17
C ASP A 38 -4.93 -6.71 8.19
N THR A 39 -5.40 -7.10 7.01
CA THR A 39 -6.51 -8.04 6.89
C THR A 39 -6.18 -9.07 5.83
N SER A 40 -6.65 -10.30 6.03
CA SER A 40 -6.40 -11.43 5.15
C SER A 40 -7.71 -11.97 4.58
N ASP A 41 -7.61 -12.73 3.49
CA ASP A 41 -8.74 -13.43 2.87
C ASP A 41 -9.98 -12.54 2.65
N VAL A 42 -9.79 -11.36 2.06
CA VAL A 42 -10.87 -10.42 1.75
C VAL A 42 -11.00 -10.17 0.25
N SER A 43 -12.23 -9.90 -0.19
CA SER A 43 -12.49 -9.37 -1.53
C SER A 43 -11.92 -7.96 -1.65
N TRP A 44 -11.65 -7.51 -2.88
CA TRP A 44 -11.12 -6.15 -3.09
C TRP A 44 -12.02 -5.01 -2.54
N PRO A 45 -13.36 -5.03 -2.71
CA PRO A 45 -14.21 -4.02 -2.09
C PRO A 45 -14.11 -4.01 -0.55
N ALA A 46 -14.13 -5.19 0.08
CA ALA A 46 -13.98 -5.30 1.52
C ALA A 46 -12.59 -4.83 2.00
N ALA A 47 -11.54 -5.07 1.22
CA ALA A 47 -10.20 -4.54 1.50
C ALA A 47 -10.17 -3.00 1.48
N ARG A 48 -10.89 -2.36 0.55
CA ARG A 48 -11.00 -0.89 0.49
C ARG A 48 -11.77 -0.31 1.67
N GLU A 49 -12.90 -0.92 2.03
CA GLU A 49 -13.69 -0.54 3.19
C GLU A 49 -12.90 -0.69 4.48
N TRP A 50 -12.19 -1.81 4.64
CA TRP A 50 -11.30 -2.05 5.78
C TRP A 50 -10.21 -0.99 5.86
N ALA A 51 -9.53 -0.67 4.74
CA ALA A 51 -8.47 0.34 4.75
C ALA A 51 -8.99 1.73 5.14
N ALA A 52 -10.16 2.11 4.62
CA ALA A 52 -10.81 3.37 4.99
C ALA A 52 -11.19 3.42 6.48
N ALA A 53 -11.60 2.30 7.08
CA ALA A 53 -11.86 2.20 8.51
C ALA A 53 -10.60 2.35 9.38
N GLN A 54 -9.40 2.22 8.79
CA GLN A 54 -8.11 2.49 9.45
C GLN A 54 -7.63 3.94 9.24
N ASP A 55 -8.49 4.85 8.77
CA ASP A 55 -8.13 6.20 8.31
C ASP A 55 -7.02 6.20 7.24
N GLY A 56 -7.01 5.16 6.39
CA GLY A 56 -6.02 4.94 5.35
C GLY A 56 -6.61 4.52 4.02
N GLU A 57 -5.73 4.15 3.11
CA GLU A 57 -6.10 3.68 1.77
C GLU A 57 -5.35 2.39 1.42
N LEU A 58 -5.88 1.62 0.47
CA LEU A 58 -5.08 0.59 -0.17
C LEU A 58 -3.93 1.23 -0.96
N PRO A 59 -2.73 0.62 -0.96
CA PRO A 59 -1.60 1.13 -1.69
C PRO A 59 -1.82 1.04 -3.21
N THR A 60 -1.23 1.98 -3.94
CA THR A 60 -1.03 1.88 -5.39
C THR A 60 0.01 0.80 -5.71
N ARG A 61 0.15 0.42 -6.98
CA ARG A 61 1.20 -0.48 -7.44
C ARG A 61 2.60 0.06 -7.15
N ARG A 62 2.80 1.37 -7.30
CA ARG A 62 4.09 2.00 -7.00
C ARG A 62 4.41 1.92 -5.52
N GLU A 63 3.40 2.14 -4.68
CA GLU A 63 3.51 2.06 -3.23
C GLU A 63 3.77 0.63 -2.76
N LEU A 64 3.06 -0.37 -3.31
CA LEU A 64 3.35 -1.79 -3.05
C LEU A 64 4.79 -2.14 -3.37
N ALA A 65 5.31 -1.70 -4.52
CA ALA A 65 6.69 -1.96 -4.90
C ALA A 65 7.70 -1.34 -3.91
N LEU A 66 7.42 -0.13 -3.39
CA LEU A 66 8.26 0.50 -2.37
C LEU A 66 8.17 -0.24 -1.03
N LEU A 67 6.97 -0.64 -0.62
CA LEU A 67 6.74 -1.45 0.58
C LEU A 67 7.48 -2.79 0.50
N PHE A 68 7.45 -3.44 -0.66
CA PHE A 68 8.22 -4.65 -0.91
C PHE A 68 9.73 -4.42 -0.85
N ALA A 69 10.22 -3.29 -1.35
CA ALA A 69 11.65 -2.98 -1.33
C ALA A 69 12.17 -2.67 0.08
N ASN A 70 11.42 -1.88 0.86
CA ASN A 70 11.95 -1.26 2.08
C ASN A 70 11.36 -1.82 3.38
N LEU A 71 10.20 -2.47 3.33
CA LEU A 71 9.50 -3.00 4.50
C LEU A 71 9.10 -4.46 4.31
N ARG A 72 9.86 -5.23 3.52
CA ARG A 72 9.53 -6.62 3.16
C ARG A 72 9.20 -7.46 4.38
N GLU A 73 9.99 -7.34 5.44
CA GLU A 73 9.89 -8.06 6.70
C GLU A 73 8.58 -7.80 7.47
N ARG A 74 7.82 -6.76 7.11
CA ARG A 74 6.50 -6.45 7.69
C ARG A 74 5.34 -7.19 7.03
N PHE A 75 5.60 -7.99 5.99
CA PHE A 75 4.56 -8.64 5.19
C PHE A 75 4.73 -10.16 5.17
N ASP A 76 3.61 -10.87 5.13
CA ASP A 76 3.60 -12.29 4.83
C ASP A 76 4.04 -12.55 3.39
N ARG A 77 4.51 -13.77 3.11
CA ARG A 77 4.93 -14.20 1.76
C ARG A 77 3.74 -14.53 0.85
N VAL A 78 2.76 -13.63 0.79
CA VAL A 78 1.46 -13.81 0.11
C VAL A 78 1.15 -12.63 -0.80
N TRP A 79 -0.03 -12.64 -1.41
CA TRP A 79 -0.46 -11.62 -2.35
C TRP A 79 -1.33 -10.55 -1.66
N TYR A 80 -1.04 -9.27 -1.94
CA TYR A 80 -1.74 -8.10 -1.37
C TYR A 80 -2.39 -7.24 -2.46
N TRP A 81 -3.63 -6.80 -2.20
CA TRP A 81 -4.40 -5.91 -3.09
C TRP A 81 -3.75 -4.53 -3.25
N SER A 82 -3.86 -3.95 -4.45
CA SER A 82 -3.69 -2.51 -4.65
C SER A 82 -5.04 -1.78 -4.70
N ASN A 83 -5.02 -0.45 -4.78
CA ASN A 83 -6.22 0.36 -5.09
C ASN A 83 -6.51 0.49 -6.60
N GLU A 84 -5.72 -0.15 -7.48
CA GLU A 84 -5.77 0.06 -8.93
C GLU A 84 -6.53 -1.08 -9.65
N PRO A 85 -7.74 -0.85 -10.17
CA PRO A 85 -8.38 -1.77 -11.09
C PRO A 85 -7.66 -1.78 -12.45
N HIS A 86 -7.84 -2.84 -13.23
CA HIS A 86 -7.29 -2.94 -14.59
C HIS A 86 -8.08 -2.04 -15.56
N ASP A 87 -7.36 -1.25 -16.35
CA ASP A 87 -7.90 -0.20 -17.25
C ASP A 87 -9.10 -0.63 -18.10
N THR A 88 -8.99 -1.75 -18.83
CA THR A 88 -10.05 -2.25 -19.72
C THR A 88 -10.94 -3.33 -19.11
N ARG A 89 -10.58 -3.87 -17.94
CA ARG A 89 -11.28 -4.99 -17.29
C ARG A 89 -11.41 -4.69 -15.79
N PRO A 90 -12.29 -3.77 -15.37
CA PRO A 90 -12.35 -3.27 -14.00
C PRO A 90 -12.65 -4.33 -12.93
N GLN A 91 -13.16 -5.49 -13.34
CA GLN A 91 -13.34 -6.66 -12.48
C GLN A 91 -12.03 -7.35 -12.08
N LEU A 92 -10.94 -7.09 -12.80
CA LEU A 92 -9.58 -7.52 -12.48
C LEU A 92 -8.87 -6.37 -11.78
N VAL A 93 -8.22 -6.65 -10.67
CA VAL A 93 -7.57 -5.64 -9.83
C VAL A 93 -6.14 -6.03 -9.59
N TRP A 94 -5.23 -5.05 -9.68
CA TRP A 94 -3.82 -5.24 -9.44
C TRP A 94 -3.51 -5.54 -7.97
N GLY A 95 -2.33 -6.09 -7.78
CA GLY A 95 -1.69 -6.24 -6.48
C GLY A 95 -0.32 -6.87 -6.64
N GLN A 96 0.31 -7.21 -5.53
CA GLN A 96 1.69 -7.70 -5.51
C GLN A 96 1.84 -8.94 -4.64
N ASN A 97 2.55 -9.93 -5.16
CA ASN A 97 3.00 -11.07 -4.39
C ASN A 97 4.28 -10.69 -3.63
N PHE A 98 4.26 -10.75 -2.30
CA PHE A 98 5.41 -10.44 -1.47
C PHE A 98 6.39 -11.61 -1.36
N ALA A 99 6.09 -12.83 -1.79
CA ALA A 99 7.13 -13.88 -1.93
C ALA A 99 8.09 -13.59 -3.09
N SER A 100 7.59 -13.06 -4.21
CA SER A 100 8.35 -12.93 -5.47
C SER A 100 8.53 -11.50 -5.98
N GLY A 101 7.79 -10.53 -5.46
CA GLY A 101 7.74 -9.15 -5.97
C GLY A 101 6.87 -8.97 -7.22
N ILE A 102 6.29 -10.05 -7.76
CA ILE A 102 5.50 -10.01 -9.00
C ILE A 102 4.20 -9.21 -8.78
N GLN A 103 3.93 -8.28 -9.69
CA GLN A 103 2.63 -7.61 -9.80
C GLN A 103 1.78 -8.25 -10.88
N THR A 104 0.55 -8.60 -10.53
CA THR A 104 -0.43 -9.19 -11.45
C THR A 104 -1.84 -8.80 -11.02
N VAL A 105 -2.83 -9.14 -11.84
CA VAL A 105 -4.24 -8.86 -11.58
C VAL A 105 -5.02 -10.12 -11.22
N TYR A 106 -5.96 -10.00 -10.29
CA TYR A 106 -6.92 -11.04 -9.97
C TYR A 106 -8.36 -10.52 -9.99
N GLY A 107 -9.30 -11.42 -10.28
CA GLY A 107 -10.73 -11.09 -10.40
C GLY A 107 -11.53 -11.29 -9.11
N ARG A 108 -12.84 -11.01 -9.20
CA ARG A 108 -13.82 -11.14 -8.11
C ARG A 108 -13.76 -12.41 -7.23
N PRO A 109 -13.54 -13.64 -7.76
CA PRO A 109 -13.51 -14.82 -6.89
C PRO A 109 -12.24 -14.90 -6.03
N PHE A 110 -11.19 -14.15 -6.38
CA PHE A 110 -9.96 -14.15 -5.62
C PHE A 110 -10.15 -13.35 -4.32
N ARG A 111 -9.58 -13.88 -3.24
CA ARG A 111 -9.50 -13.23 -1.94
C ARG A 111 -8.04 -13.04 -1.61
N GLY A 112 -7.68 -11.82 -1.25
CA GLY A 112 -6.29 -11.39 -1.05
C GLY A 112 -6.11 -10.76 0.32
N HIS A 113 -4.86 -10.46 0.65
CA HIS A 113 -4.53 -9.69 1.83
C HIS A 113 -4.57 -8.19 1.52
N ALA A 114 -4.66 -7.36 2.54
CA ALA A 114 -4.62 -5.92 2.42
C ALA A 114 -3.82 -5.28 3.56
N ARG A 115 -3.15 -4.19 3.21
CA ARG A 115 -2.52 -3.26 4.13
C ARG A 115 -3.01 -1.86 3.82
N ALA A 116 -3.18 -1.06 4.86
CA ALA A 116 -3.51 0.33 4.70
C ALA A 116 -2.24 1.18 4.71
N ILE A 117 -2.25 2.25 3.93
CA ILE A 117 -1.21 3.28 3.94
C ILE A 117 -1.81 4.65 4.19
N ARG A 118 -0.95 5.60 4.56
CA ARG A 118 -1.23 7.04 4.50
C ARG A 118 -0.05 7.78 3.88
N ARG A 119 -0.33 8.93 3.29
CA ARG A 119 0.64 9.78 2.60
C ARG A 119 0.86 11.05 3.40
N ILE A 120 2.11 11.47 3.50
CA ILE A 120 2.48 12.77 4.06
C ILE A 120 3.14 13.55 2.94
N ASP A 121 2.61 14.73 2.61
CA ASP A 121 3.18 15.61 1.60
C ASP A 121 4.66 15.91 1.94
N ALA A 122 5.53 15.84 0.93
CA ALA A 122 6.96 16.12 1.10
C ALA A 122 7.28 17.61 1.08
N GLY A 123 6.32 18.45 0.63
CA GLY A 123 6.47 19.91 0.58
C GLY A 123 7.17 20.43 -0.66
#